data_AF-A0A5C3E885-F1
#
_entry.id   AF-A0A5C3E885-F1
#
_cell.length_a   1.000
_cell.length_b   1.000
_cell.length_c   1.000
_cell.angle_alpha   90.00
_cell.angle_beta   90.00
_cell.angle_gamma   90.00
#
_symmetry.space_group_name_H-M   'P 1'
#
loop_
_entity.id
_entity.type
_entity.pdbx_description
1 polymer ?
#
loop_
_entity_poly.entity_id
_entity_poly.type
_entity_poly.pdbx_seq_one_letter_code
_entity_poly.pdbx_strand_id
1 'polypeptide(L)'
;MKSFDSSSTSSALVLGLALLASTSTVTAEPASHTSSYRPSNLHRRQAATTSSGSTADQISIYQQAFTDPVAAAKAANALPFIAGQYATGNLYRYNLATDNGQLPWNTNVPFIAEAAVNGSMDGGWQALPEIDGMTLNRTFAVQPNVVMPFYQTQGYDASKIKRAVMIMPGKPRDCWKYTSLVQNALNVYVTNPQSSGSAADGSDAGDASTRTDKDEVLILGPCWMNSDDQKAGAIQAGELYWHGSQWQSGMASRGPGETAVSSYQVMDSFLDTLFDKTQFPALDTVVVAGHSMGAQMVQRYAVVKQPASYDGNVTFWIGNPGSYVWLTSTRPNQSNTSCASDYDDWAYGLDGSGLPNYARDYVRKNKQQLVSTFESRNVHYNYGLLDNGQGDTGCAASYQGANHLERGCHFVESVAALTKGGTLPPTQTANFMPNVSHQDYSMLSYNISLYRLFQQSPGGASSSAGGASKGGSSAKKGGSGSASSATSMVTGGAVTMGVGALFAFAMSLL
;
A
#
# COMPACT_ATOMS: atom_id res chain seq x y z
N MET A 1 39.91 74.24 28.01
CA MET A 1 40.21 74.52 29.44
C MET A 1 39.37 73.56 30.26
N LYS A 2 39.86 72.54 30.98
CA LYS A 2 41.17 72.27 31.58
C LYS A 2 41.67 70.86 31.21
N SER A 3 42.97 70.77 31.00
CA SER A 3 43.80 69.57 30.89
C SER A 3 44.06 68.94 32.27
N PHE A 4 44.44 67.66 32.32
CA PHE A 4 45.69 67.21 32.94
C PHE A 4 46.06 65.78 32.47
N ASP A 5 47.29 65.68 31.99
CA ASP A 5 48.07 64.48 31.64
C ASP A 5 48.54 63.71 32.89
N SER A 6 48.88 62.42 32.74
CA SER A 6 50.29 61.95 32.78
C SER A 6 50.47 60.42 32.91
N SER A 7 51.40 59.89 32.10
CA SER A 7 52.39 58.81 32.41
C SER A 7 51.89 57.37 32.66
N SER A 8 52.57 56.28 32.37
CA SER A 8 53.87 55.97 31.75
C SER A 8 53.94 54.45 31.50
N THR A 9 54.73 54.06 30.50
CA THR A 9 55.12 52.70 30.10
C THR A 9 55.93 51.93 31.15
N SER A 10 55.69 50.62 31.29
CA SER A 10 56.70 49.60 31.62
C SER A 10 56.27 48.18 31.26
N SER A 11 57.23 47.44 30.73
CA SER A 11 57.16 46.17 30.00
C SER A 11 57.01 44.93 30.89
N ALA A 12 56.33 43.88 30.39
CA ALA A 12 56.76 42.47 30.55
C ALA A 12 55.96 41.51 29.62
N LEU A 13 56.70 40.89 28.69
CA LEU A 13 56.53 39.54 28.09
C LEU A 13 55.92 38.50 29.08
N VAL A 14 55.15 37.45 28.76
CA VAL A 14 55.16 36.52 27.61
C VAL A 14 53.94 35.55 27.68
N LEU A 15 53.51 35.07 26.50
CA LEU A 15 52.73 33.86 26.12
C LEU A 15 51.27 33.61 26.60
N GLY A 16 50.40 33.35 25.61
CA GLY A 16 49.40 32.27 25.74
C GLY A 16 48.08 32.40 24.97
N LEU A 17 48.07 31.95 23.71
CA LEU A 17 46.93 31.47 22.90
C LEU A 17 45.89 32.46 22.36
N ALA A 18 45.93 32.59 21.03
CA ALA A 18 44.87 33.10 20.18
C ALA A 18 43.83 31.99 19.86
N LEU A 19 42.55 32.34 19.87
CA LEU A 19 41.52 31.66 19.10
C LEU A 19 40.58 32.72 18.53
N LEU A 20 40.73 32.92 17.23
CA LEU A 20 39.98 33.83 16.37
C LEU A 20 38.55 33.31 16.18
N ALA A 21 37.59 34.22 16.39
CA ALA A 21 36.24 34.08 15.87
C ALA A 21 36.28 34.24 14.34
N SER A 22 35.80 33.23 13.61
CA SER A 22 35.50 33.33 12.18
C SER A 22 34.00 33.28 11.96
N THR A 23 33.46 34.40 11.50
CA THR A 23 32.13 34.55 10.92
C THR A 23 32.12 33.87 9.55
N SER A 24 31.25 32.87 9.36
CA SER A 24 31.01 32.26 8.05
C SER A 24 29.82 32.95 7.37
N THR A 25 30.12 33.79 6.39
CA THR A 25 29.17 34.33 5.42
C THR A 25 28.70 33.23 4.48
N VAL A 26 27.39 32.99 4.42
CA VAL A 26 26.76 32.13 3.40
C VAL A 26 26.53 32.96 2.14
N THR A 27 27.37 32.77 1.12
CA THR A 27 27.14 33.25 -0.24
C THR A 27 26.34 32.20 -1.00
N ALA A 28 25.12 32.55 -1.40
CA ALA A 28 24.32 31.80 -2.35
C ALA A 28 24.63 32.27 -3.77
N GLU A 29 24.92 31.35 -4.70
CA GLU A 29 24.87 31.58 -6.15
C GLU A 29 24.82 30.23 -6.91
N PRO A 30 24.45 30.20 -8.21
CA PRO A 30 23.15 29.70 -8.67
C PRO A 30 23.21 28.35 -9.42
N ALA A 31 22.02 27.77 -9.62
CA ALA A 31 21.82 26.55 -10.37
C ALA A 31 22.34 26.64 -11.81
N SER A 32 23.15 25.65 -12.22
CA SER A 32 23.48 25.41 -13.63
C SER A 32 23.37 23.92 -13.96
N HIS A 33 22.52 23.64 -14.94
CA HIS A 33 22.40 22.36 -15.62
C HIS A 33 23.53 22.22 -16.64
N THR A 34 24.34 21.15 -16.57
CA THR A 34 24.93 20.51 -17.76
C THR A 34 25.20 19.03 -17.53
N SER A 35 24.73 18.24 -18.48
CA SER A 35 24.83 16.79 -18.63
C SER A 35 26.27 16.28 -18.72
N SER A 36 26.58 15.21 -17.99
CA SER A 36 27.43 14.13 -18.49
C SER A 36 27.11 12.80 -17.79
N TYR A 37 26.91 11.79 -18.63
CA TYR A 37 26.37 10.47 -18.32
C TYR A 37 27.37 9.58 -17.57
N ARG A 38 26.93 8.93 -16.49
CA ARG A 38 27.53 7.66 -16.02
C ARG A 38 26.46 6.82 -15.32
N PRO A 39 26.10 5.64 -15.85
CA PRO A 39 25.19 4.74 -15.17
C PRO A 39 25.98 3.98 -14.10
N SER A 40 25.75 4.31 -12.83
CA SER A 40 26.24 3.51 -11.71
C SER A 40 25.21 3.54 -10.58
N ASN A 41 24.10 2.82 -10.77
CA ASN A 41 23.25 2.40 -9.66
C ASN A 41 23.95 1.26 -8.90
N LEU A 42 25.06 1.59 -8.24
CA LEU A 42 25.59 0.82 -7.12
C LEU A 42 25.39 1.68 -5.89
N HIS A 43 24.21 1.54 -5.29
CA HIS A 43 23.99 2.06 -3.95
C HIS A 43 25.03 1.40 -3.03
N ARG A 44 25.76 2.24 -2.29
CA ARG A 44 26.83 1.81 -1.37
C ARG A 44 26.31 0.68 -0.48
N ARG A 45 26.81 -0.54 -0.67
CA ARG A 45 26.70 -1.64 0.30
C ARG A 45 27.43 -1.17 1.56
N GLN A 46 26.72 -0.87 2.64
CA GLN A 46 27.36 -0.97 3.95
C GLN A 46 27.62 -2.46 4.19
N ALA A 47 28.87 -2.78 4.53
CA ALA A 47 29.19 -4.07 5.12
C ALA A 47 28.31 -4.27 6.35
N ALA A 48 27.82 -5.50 6.54
CA ALA A 48 26.88 -5.93 7.58
C ALA A 48 27.45 -5.87 9.01
N THR A 49 28.20 -4.83 9.38
CA THR A 49 28.95 -4.77 10.64
C THR A 49 28.48 -3.69 11.60
N THR A 50 27.33 -3.03 11.37
CA THR A 50 26.65 -2.25 12.43
C THR A 50 25.11 -2.24 12.27
N SER A 51 24.46 -2.95 13.21
CA SER A 51 23.10 -2.75 13.74
C SER A 51 21.86 -2.87 12.82
N SER A 52 21.68 -3.95 12.06
CA SER A 52 20.38 -4.29 11.44
C SER A 52 19.30 -4.79 12.44
N GLY A 53 19.49 -4.56 13.75
CA GLY A 53 18.76 -5.28 14.79
C GLY A 53 19.17 -6.75 14.85
N SER A 54 19.02 -7.39 16.01
CA SER A 54 19.19 -8.84 16.02
C SER A 54 18.02 -9.48 15.26
N THR A 55 18.28 -10.52 14.49
CA THR A 55 17.21 -11.32 13.86
C THR A 55 16.25 -11.88 14.92
N ALA A 56 16.73 -12.09 16.15
CA ALA A 56 15.90 -12.51 17.27
C ALA A 56 14.86 -11.45 17.66
N ASP A 57 15.23 -10.16 17.75
CA ASP A 57 14.28 -9.08 18.05
C ASP A 57 13.19 -8.99 16.97
N GLN A 58 13.59 -9.09 15.71
CA GLN A 58 12.65 -9.06 14.58
C GLN A 58 11.69 -10.26 14.61
N ILE A 59 12.19 -11.47 14.90
CA ILE A 59 11.35 -12.66 15.06
C ILE A 59 10.37 -12.50 16.23
N SER A 60 10.82 -11.93 17.35
CA SER A 60 9.94 -11.66 18.50
C SER A 60 8.80 -10.71 18.13
N ILE A 61 9.11 -9.64 17.38
CA ILE A 61 8.09 -8.69 16.91
C ILE A 61 7.12 -9.36 15.94
N TYR A 62 7.62 -10.16 15.00
CA TYR A 62 6.80 -10.95 14.07
C TYR A 62 5.81 -11.84 14.83
N GLN A 63 6.29 -12.59 15.82
CA GLN A 63 5.44 -13.49 16.62
C GLN A 63 4.42 -12.72 17.48
N GLN A 64 4.84 -11.60 18.09
CA GLN A 64 3.96 -10.76 18.89
C GLN A 64 2.80 -10.19 18.06
N ALA A 65 3.03 -9.91 16.78
CA ALA A 65 2.05 -9.30 15.90
C ALA A 65 0.75 -10.12 15.73
N PHE A 66 0.82 -11.45 15.92
CA PHE A 66 -0.34 -12.34 15.79
C PHE A 66 -1.30 -12.26 16.97
N THR A 67 -0.84 -11.80 18.13
CA THR A 67 -1.66 -11.71 19.35
C THR A 67 -1.86 -10.26 19.79
N ASP A 68 -0.86 -9.42 19.62
CA ASP A 68 -0.90 -7.99 19.94
C ASP A 68 -0.16 -7.17 18.85
N PRO A 69 -0.84 -6.88 17.72
CA PRO A 69 -0.26 -6.09 16.63
C PRO A 69 0.10 -4.66 17.03
N VAL A 70 -0.53 -4.10 18.07
CA VAL A 70 -0.26 -2.74 18.54
C VAL A 70 1.02 -2.72 19.38
N ALA A 71 1.22 -3.70 20.25
CA ALA A 71 2.48 -3.83 20.98
C ALA A 71 3.65 -4.19 20.04
N ALA A 72 3.41 -5.03 19.02
CA ALA A 72 4.40 -5.31 17.97
C ALA A 72 4.80 -4.03 17.21
N ALA A 73 3.85 -3.15 16.86
CA ALA A 73 4.14 -1.85 16.25
C ALA A 73 5.02 -0.96 17.14
N LYS A 74 4.73 -0.89 18.43
CA LYS A 74 5.56 -0.15 19.41
C LYS A 74 6.97 -0.73 19.52
N ALA A 75 7.10 -2.05 19.54
CA ALA A 75 8.39 -2.73 19.58
C ALA A 75 9.20 -2.51 18.28
N ALA A 76 8.55 -2.55 17.10
CA ALA A 76 9.17 -2.21 15.82
C ALA A 76 9.67 -0.77 15.79
N ASN A 77 8.88 0.19 16.30
CA ASN A 77 9.29 1.59 16.43
C ASN A 77 10.48 1.79 17.36
N ALA A 78 10.65 0.94 18.37
CA ALA A 78 11.74 1.01 19.32
C ALA A 78 13.06 0.41 18.78
N LEU A 79 13.06 -0.22 17.60
CA LEU A 79 14.26 -0.78 17.01
C LEU A 79 15.31 0.32 16.77
N PRO A 80 16.60 0.12 17.13
CA PRO A 80 17.61 1.19 17.11
C PRO A 80 17.86 1.87 15.75
N PHE A 81 17.55 1.18 14.65
CA PHE A 81 17.73 1.66 13.27
C PHE A 81 16.43 2.22 12.64
N ILE A 82 15.33 2.18 13.41
CA ILE A 82 14.03 2.76 13.09
C ILE A 82 13.81 4.02 13.92
N ALA A 83 14.00 3.90 15.24
CA ALA A 83 13.81 4.97 16.20
C ALA A 83 14.77 6.15 15.97
N GLY A 84 14.30 7.38 16.22
CA GLY A 84 15.16 8.54 16.38
C GLY A 84 15.86 9.03 15.10
N GLN A 85 15.46 8.56 13.92
CA GLN A 85 16.01 9.05 12.66
C GLN A 85 15.78 10.56 12.44
N TYR A 86 14.65 11.09 12.94
CA TYR A 86 14.42 12.55 12.94
C TYR A 86 15.44 13.33 13.77
N ALA A 87 15.86 12.78 14.91
CA ALA A 87 16.77 13.46 15.83
C ALA A 87 18.24 13.38 15.37
N THR A 88 18.59 12.37 14.57
CA THR A 88 19.97 12.13 14.13
C THR A 88 20.30 12.77 12.78
N GLY A 89 19.29 13.21 12.00
CA GLY A 89 19.46 13.72 10.63
C GLY A 89 20.00 12.67 9.65
N ASN A 90 20.23 11.44 10.11
CA ASN A 90 20.77 10.34 9.34
C ASN A 90 19.62 9.49 8.80
N LEU A 91 19.20 9.82 7.59
CA LEU A 91 18.12 9.15 6.87
C LEU A 91 18.68 7.87 6.22
N TYR A 92 18.96 6.88 7.06
CA TYR A 92 19.57 5.62 6.66
C TYR A 92 18.72 4.86 5.62
N ARG A 93 19.37 4.04 4.80
CA ARG A 93 18.72 3.09 3.88
C ARG A 93 19.39 1.73 4.04
N TYR A 94 18.78 0.80 4.75
CA TYR A 94 19.16 -0.60 4.64
C TYR A 94 18.34 -1.22 3.51
N ASN A 95 18.99 -1.58 2.41
CA ASN A 95 18.40 -2.46 1.42
C ASN A 95 19.22 -3.75 1.39
N LEU A 96 18.66 -4.84 1.93
CA LEU A 96 19.39 -6.11 2.09
C LEU A 96 19.43 -6.97 0.82
N ALA A 97 18.63 -6.64 -0.20
CA ALA A 97 18.53 -7.36 -1.47
C ALA A 97 18.09 -6.42 -2.60
N THR A 98 18.26 -6.86 -3.84
CA THR A 98 17.64 -6.22 -5.01
C THR A 98 16.13 -6.46 -4.99
N ASP A 99 15.33 -5.58 -5.58
CA ASP A 99 13.86 -5.70 -5.64
C ASP A 99 13.38 -7.07 -6.17
N ASN A 100 14.17 -7.70 -7.05
CA ASN A 100 13.88 -9.03 -7.63
C ASN A 100 14.53 -10.19 -6.84
N GLY A 101 14.92 -9.97 -5.58
CA GLY A 101 15.53 -10.97 -4.71
C GLY A 101 14.49 -11.94 -4.15
N GLN A 102 14.73 -13.24 -4.32
CA GLN A 102 13.90 -14.29 -3.73
C GLN A 102 14.23 -14.48 -2.25
N LEU A 103 13.21 -14.67 -1.40
CA LEU A 103 13.43 -15.04 0.01
C LEU A 103 14.22 -16.35 0.09
N PRO A 104 15.12 -16.55 1.09
CA PRO A 104 16.01 -17.71 1.12
C PRO A 104 15.30 -19.06 1.01
N TRP A 105 14.10 -19.20 1.60
CA TRP A 105 13.29 -20.41 1.57
C TRP A 105 12.47 -20.60 0.28
N ASN A 106 12.45 -19.62 -0.61
CA ASN A 106 11.74 -19.68 -1.90
C ASN A 106 12.67 -19.90 -3.09
N THR A 107 13.98 -20.09 -2.87
CA THR A 107 15.01 -20.20 -3.91
C THR A 107 14.82 -21.36 -4.89
N ASN A 108 14.03 -22.37 -4.51
CA ASN A 108 13.71 -23.52 -5.36
C ASN A 108 12.51 -23.28 -6.31
N VAL A 109 11.84 -22.13 -6.20
CA VAL A 109 10.67 -21.81 -7.03
C VAL A 109 11.13 -20.97 -8.24
N PRO A 110 10.78 -21.37 -9.48
CA PRO A 110 11.08 -20.58 -10.67
C PRO A 110 10.55 -19.15 -10.56
N PHE A 111 11.36 -18.19 -10.98
CA PHE A 111 11.03 -16.77 -10.98
C PHE A 111 10.85 -16.28 -12.43
N ILE A 112 9.66 -15.77 -12.74
CA ILE A 112 9.37 -15.07 -13.99
C ILE A 112 10.10 -13.73 -13.93
N ALA A 113 11.04 -13.53 -14.84
CA ALA A 113 11.81 -12.30 -14.93
C ALA A 113 10.94 -11.11 -15.32
N GLU A 114 11.36 -9.93 -14.87
CA GLU A 114 10.72 -8.67 -15.24
C GLU A 114 10.90 -8.40 -16.75
N ALA A 115 9.80 -8.05 -17.43
CA ALA A 115 9.85 -7.68 -18.82
C ALA A 115 10.57 -6.33 -19.00
N ALA A 116 11.52 -6.29 -19.93
CA ALA A 116 12.23 -5.08 -20.27
C ALA A 116 11.35 -4.15 -21.13
N VAL A 117 11.35 -2.86 -20.78
CA VAL A 117 10.64 -1.83 -21.54
C VAL A 117 11.46 -0.54 -21.54
N ASN A 118 11.41 0.18 -22.66
CA ASN A 118 12.08 1.47 -22.77
C ASN A 118 11.33 2.55 -21.98
N GLY A 119 12.07 3.56 -21.54
CA GLY A 119 11.55 4.66 -20.74
C GLY A 119 12.05 4.61 -19.31
N SER A 120 11.43 5.39 -18.43
CA SER A 120 11.79 5.43 -17.01
C SER A 120 10.66 6.03 -16.18
N MET A 121 10.77 5.88 -14.85
CA MET A 121 9.86 6.51 -13.89
C MET A 121 9.69 8.02 -14.10
N ASP A 122 10.77 8.74 -14.42
CA ASP A 122 10.78 10.21 -14.54
C ASP A 122 10.53 10.69 -15.98
N GLY A 123 10.90 9.90 -16.99
CA GLY A 123 10.74 10.23 -18.40
C GLY A 123 9.49 9.65 -19.07
N GLY A 124 8.74 8.81 -18.36
CA GLY A 124 7.62 8.05 -18.89
C GLY A 124 8.04 6.73 -19.52
N TRP A 125 7.17 5.72 -19.42
CA TRP A 125 7.33 4.44 -20.13
C TRP A 125 6.85 4.54 -21.57
N GLN A 126 7.57 3.89 -22.49
CA GLN A 126 7.27 3.98 -23.93
C GLN A 126 6.24 2.95 -24.39
N ALA A 127 5.98 1.91 -23.60
CA ALA A 127 5.00 0.87 -23.91
C ALA A 127 4.52 0.18 -22.62
N LEU A 128 3.46 -0.60 -22.74
CA LEU A 128 3.14 -1.65 -21.78
C LEU A 128 3.61 -2.97 -22.41
N PRO A 129 4.62 -3.66 -21.85
CA PRO A 129 5.24 -4.83 -22.49
C PRO A 129 4.35 -6.08 -22.41
N GLU A 130 4.54 -7.03 -23.30
CA GLU A 130 4.00 -8.38 -23.10
C GLU A 130 4.71 -9.05 -21.91
N ILE A 131 3.95 -9.77 -21.08
CA ILE A 131 4.50 -10.56 -19.95
C ILE A 131 3.96 -11.99 -19.99
N ASP A 132 4.80 -12.94 -19.60
CA ASP A 132 4.44 -14.36 -19.63
C ASP A 132 3.23 -14.66 -18.74
N GLY A 133 2.34 -15.51 -19.24
CA GLY A 133 1.13 -15.96 -18.53
C GLY A 133 0.01 -14.92 -18.35
N MET A 134 0.14 -13.70 -18.88
CA MET A 134 -0.87 -12.64 -18.74
C MET A 134 -1.29 -12.06 -20.09
N THR A 135 -2.53 -11.57 -20.14
CA THR A 135 -3.05 -10.79 -21.25
C THR A 135 -3.10 -9.32 -20.87
N LEU A 136 -2.53 -8.45 -21.70
CA LEU A 136 -2.74 -7.01 -21.61
C LEU A 136 -4.10 -6.64 -22.21
N ASN A 137 -5.07 -6.35 -21.34
CA ASN A 137 -6.40 -5.91 -21.74
C ASN A 137 -6.42 -4.38 -21.90
N ARG A 138 -6.79 -3.91 -23.10
CA ARG A 138 -6.98 -2.50 -23.45
C ARG A 138 -8.41 -2.22 -23.95
N THR A 139 -9.38 -2.97 -23.43
CA THR A 139 -10.79 -2.87 -23.84
C THR A 139 -11.75 -2.64 -22.67
N PHE A 140 -11.27 -2.73 -21.41
CA PHE A 140 -12.11 -2.47 -20.23
C PHE A 140 -12.57 -1.02 -20.17
N ALA A 141 -13.82 -0.81 -20.55
CA ALA A 141 -14.47 0.48 -20.57
C ALA A 141 -15.01 0.84 -19.17
N VAL A 142 -14.41 1.84 -18.55
CA VAL A 142 -14.90 2.44 -17.29
C VAL A 142 -16.12 3.32 -17.57
N GLN A 143 -16.11 3.99 -18.72
CA GLN A 143 -17.22 4.75 -19.29
C GLN A 143 -17.18 4.57 -20.82
N PRO A 144 -18.25 4.93 -21.56
CA PRO A 144 -18.22 4.88 -23.03
C PRO A 144 -17.00 5.61 -23.60
N ASN A 145 -16.19 4.90 -24.40
CA ASN A 145 -14.94 5.38 -25.02
C ASN A 145 -13.79 5.75 -24.03
N VAL A 146 -13.88 5.30 -22.78
CA VAL A 146 -12.89 5.57 -21.74
C VAL A 146 -12.42 4.25 -21.15
N VAL A 147 -11.18 3.90 -21.46
CA VAL A 147 -10.62 2.58 -21.18
C VAL A 147 -9.56 2.64 -20.09
N MET A 148 -9.54 1.64 -19.21
CA MET A 148 -8.43 1.41 -18.28
C MET A 148 -7.62 0.19 -18.73
N PRO A 149 -6.35 0.37 -19.17
CA PRO A 149 -5.46 -0.75 -19.43
C PRO A 149 -5.11 -1.52 -18.16
N PHE A 150 -5.08 -2.85 -18.24
CA PHE A 150 -4.64 -3.71 -17.14
C PHE A 150 -4.14 -5.05 -17.66
N TYR A 151 -3.25 -5.69 -16.90
CA TYR A 151 -2.90 -7.08 -17.12
C TYR A 151 -3.86 -8.00 -16.38
N GLN A 152 -4.18 -9.15 -16.96
CA GLN A 152 -4.98 -10.20 -16.32
C GLN A 152 -4.43 -11.60 -16.61
N THR A 153 -4.75 -12.59 -15.78
CA THR A 153 -4.35 -13.99 -16.03
C THR A 153 -4.78 -14.39 -17.44
N GLN A 154 -3.87 -14.98 -18.22
CA GLN A 154 -4.21 -15.45 -19.56
C GLN A 154 -5.01 -16.76 -19.51
N GLY A 155 -6.07 -16.87 -20.33
CA GLY A 155 -6.78 -18.13 -20.55
C GLY A 155 -7.52 -18.70 -19.32
N TYR A 156 -7.90 -17.85 -18.35
CA TYR A 156 -8.63 -18.27 -17.18
C TYR A 156 -10.06 -18.74 -17.52
N ASP A 157 -10.59 -19.66 -16.70
CA ASP A 157 -12.00 -20.06 -16.74
C ASP A 157 -12.77 -19.30 -15.65
N ALA A 158 -13.56 -18.30 -16.08
CA ALA A 158 -14.32 -17.43 -15.18
C ALA A 158 -15.26 -18.20 -14.22
N SER A 159 -15.73 -19.39 -14.63
CA SER A 159 -16.61 -20.23 -13.81
C SER A 159 -15.91 -20.88 -12.62
N LYS A 160 -14.58 -20.99 -12.66
CA LYS A 160 -13.75 -21.55 -11.60
C LYS A 160 -13.16 -20.52 -10.65
N ILE A 161 -13.10 -19.25 -11.07
CA ILE A 161 -12.45 -18.21 -10.28
C ILE A 161 -13.21 -18.00 -8.97
N LYS A 162 -12.56 -18.36 -7.86
CA LYS A 162 -13.05 -18.13 -6.49
C LYS A 162 -12.44 -16.90 -5.86
N ARG A 163 -11.26 -16.50 -6.36
CA ARG A 163 -10.48 -15.39 -5.80
C ARG A 163 -9.87 -14.53 -6.90
N ALA A 164 -9.93 -13.21 -6.72
CA ALA A 164 -9.17 -12.27 -7.53
C ALA A 164 -8.14 -11.52 -6.69
N VAL A 165 -6.91 -11.34 -7.19
CA VAL A 165 -5.87 -10.51 -6.58
C VAL A 165 -5.56 -9.37 -7.53
N MET A 166 -5.97 -8.16 -7.14
CA MET A 166 -5.77 -6.93 -7.90
C MET A 166 -4.64 -6.10 -7.29
N ILE A 167 -3.49 -6.03 -7.97
CA ILE A 167 -2.24 -5.42 -7.45
C ILE A 167 -1.98 -4.03 -8.01
N MET A 168 -1.74 -3.06 -7.13
CA MET A 168 -1.35 -1.69 -7.47
C MET A 168 0.18 -1.56 -7.51
N PRO A 169 0.76 -0.96 -8.56
CA PRO A 169 2.19 -0.75 -8.69
C PRO A 169 2.72 0.33 -7.75
N GLY A 170 4.03 0.33 -7.55
CA GLY A 170 4.74 1.36 -6.81
C GLY A 170 4.90 2.68 -7.59
N LYS A 171 5.75 3.57 -7.06
CA LYS A 171 6.07 4.86 -7.71
C LYS A 171 6.52 4.74 -9.18
N PRO A 172 7.27 3.69 -9.61
CA PRO A 172 7.65 3.55 -11.00
C PRO A 172 6.45 3.39 -11.96
N ARG A 173 5.24 3.03 -11.49
CA ARG A 173 4.06 2.73 -12.34
C ARG A 173 4.24 1.50 -13.24
N ASP A 174 5.14 0.61 -12.86
CA ASP A 174 5.48 -0.66 -13.50
C ASP A 174 4.43 -1.75 -13.22
N CYS A 175 3.18 -1.54 -13.66
CA CYS A 175 2.07 -2.48 -13.47
C CYS A 175 2.41 -3.91 -13.94
N TRP A 176 3.16 -4.05 -15.04
CA TRP A 176 3.59 -5.35 -15.56
C TRP A 176 4.51 -6.09 -14.58
N LYS A 177 5.46 -5.38 -13.95
CA LYS A 177 6.37 -5.94 -12.96
C LYS A 177 5.57 -6.46 -11.77
N TYR A 178 4.74 -5.61 -11.18
CA TYR A 178 3.92 -5.98 -10.02
C TYR A 178 2.98 -7.15 -10.30
N THR A 179 2.43 -7.21 -11.51
CA THR A 179 1.63 -8.35 -11.97
C THR A 179 2.45 -9.63 -11.98
N SER A 180 3.64 -9.62 -12.60
CA SER A 180 4.56 -10.77 -12.60
C SER A 180 5.03 -11.16 -11.20
N LEU A 181 5.22 -10.20 -10.29
CA LEU A 181 5.58 -10.50 -8.90
C LEU A 181 4.45 -11.24 -8.15
N VAL A 182 3.19 -10.91 -8.42
CA VAL A 182 2.05 -11.68 -7.88
C VAL A 182 1.96 -13.07 -8.52
N GLN A 183 2.27 -13.21 -9.83
CA GLN A 183 2.40 -14.55 -10.45
C GLN A 183 3.49 -15.38 -9.76
N ASN A 184 4.65 -14.79 -9.48
CA ASN A 184 5.73 -15.44 -8.77
C ASN A 184 5.33 -15.80 -7.34
N ALA A 185 4.64 -14.92 -6.63
CA ALA A 185 4.09 -15.20 -5.29
C ALA A 185 3.08 -16.36 -5.33
N LEU A 186 2.20 -16.41 -6.34
CA LEU A 186 1.27 -17.53 -6.53
C LEU A 186 2.03 -18.83 -6.82
N ASN A 187 3.10 -18.79 -7.62
CA ASN A 187 3.96 -19.96 -7.86
C ASN A 187 4.59 -20.44 -6.56
N VAL A 188 5.10 -19.52 -5.72
CA VAL A 188 5.63 -19.88 -4.39
C VAL A 188 4.54 -20.52 -3.54
N TYR A 189 3.35 -19.91 -3.48
CA TYR A 189 2.22 -20.45 -2.75
C TYR A 189 1.98 -21.89 -3.19
N VAL A 190 1.67 -22.14 -4.47
CA VAL A 190 1.23 -23.46 -4.92
C VAL A 190 2.33 -24.52 -4.94
N THR A 191 3.61 -24.15 -5.12
CA THR A 191 4.70 -25.13 -5.32
C THR A 191 5.66 -25.29 -4.15
N ASN A 192 5.77 -24.33 -3.21
CA ASN A 192 6.74 -24.42 -2.12
C ASN A 192 6.13 -25.06 -0.87
N PRO A 193 6.56 -26.27 -0.46
CA PRO A 193 6.08 -26.94 0.75
C PRO A 193 6.18 -26.07 2.01
N GLN A 194 7.28 -25.31 2.15
CA GLN A 194 7.57 -24.48 3.32
C GLN A 194 6.72 -23.21 3.41
N SER A 195 6.10 -22.79 2.30
CA SER A 195 5.11 -21.72 2.24
C SER A 195 3.68 -22.23 2.23
N SER A 196 3.48 -23.45 1.71
CA SER A 196 2.18 -24.11 1.56
C SER A 196 1.58 -24.65 2.86
N GLY A 197 2.40 -24.74 3.92
CA GLY A 197 2.00 -25.28 5.20
C GLY A 197 1.66 -24.24 6.26
N SER A 198 1.83 -22.93 6.03
CA SER A 198 1.77 -21.96 7.13
C SER A 198 0.43 -21.22 7.25
N ALA A 199 -0.18 -21.25 8.43
CA ALA A 199 -1.19 -20.30 8.86
C ALA A 199 -0.59 -18.88 8.93
N ALA A 200 -1.41 -17.88 9.22
CA ALA A 200 -0.97 -16.49 9.34
C ALA A 200 0.27 -16.34 10.25
N ASP A 201 0.32 -17.08 11.37
CA ASP A 201 1.40 -17.05 12.36
C ASP A 201 2.63 -17.93 12.03
N GLY A 202 2.64 -18.59 10.87
CA GLY A 202 3.69 -19.54 10.49
C GLY A 202 3.50 -20.95 11.03
N SER A 203 2.47 -21.21 11.86
CA SER A 203 2.13 -22.56 12.32
C SER A 203 1.55 -23.42 11.20
N ASP A 204 1.51 -24.73 11.36
CA ASP A 204 0.93 -25.61 10.33
C ASP A 204 -0.57 -25.28 10.11
N ALA A 205 -0.94 -24.87 8.90
CA ALA A 205 -2.30 -24.49 8.47
C ALA A 205 -3.31 -25.66 8.49
N GLY A 206 -2.87 -26.85 8.88
CA GLY A 206 -3.74 -27.90 9.41
C GLY A 206 -4.74 -28.54 8.46
N ASP A 207 -4.77 -28.20 7.17
CA ASP A 207 -5.34 -29.02 6.07
C ASP A 207 -5.01 -28.41 4.69
N ALA A 208 -4.22 -29.13 3.88
CA ALA A 208 -3.89 -28.71 2.51
C ALA A 208 -5.13 -28.67 1.58
N SER A 209 -6.26 -29.27 1.96
CA SER A 209 -7.52 -29.25 1.21
C SER A 209 -8.23 -27.89 1.21
N THR A 210 -7.81 -26.96 2.08
CA THR A 210 -8.37 -25.60 2.18
C THR A 210 -7.67 -24.57 1.28
N ARG A 211 -6.68 -25.02 0.51
CA ARG A 211 -5.86 -24.15 -0.33
C ARG A 211 -6.58 -23.84 -1.64
N THR A 212 -6.45 -22.60 -2.10
CA THR A 212 -7.00 -22.20 -3.40
C THR A 212 -6.09 -22.72 -4.51
N ASP A 213 -6.69 -23.41 -5.48
CA ASP A 213 -5.94 -23.93 -6.63
C ASP A 213 -5.51 -22.79 -7.56
N LYS A 214 -4.44 -23.01 -8.33
CA LYS A 214 -3.89 -21.97 -9.23
C LYS A 214 -4.93 -21.49 -10.24
N ASP A 215 -5.77 -22.38 -10.77
CA ASP A 215 -6.81 -22.05 -11.75
C ASP A 215 -8.08 -21.44 -11.13
N GLU A 216 -8.13 -21.32 -9.80
CA GLU A 216 -9.20 -20.62 -9.07
C GLU A 216 -8.83 -19.17 -8.71
N VAL A 217 -7.60 -18.74 -9.04
CA VAL A 217 -7.08 -17.40 -8.78
C VAL A 217 -6.96 -16.59 -10.08
N LEU A 218 -7.68 -15.47 -10.14
CA LEU A 218 -7.49 -14.43 -11.15
C LEU A 218 -6.54 -13.36 -10.63
N ILE A 219 -5.49 -13.01 -11.38
CA ILE A 219 -4.59 -11.90 -11.06
C ILE A 219 -4.93 -10.74 -11.98
N LEU A 220 -5.00 -9.53 -11.44
CA LEU A 220 -5.21 -8.29 -12.19
C LEU A 220 -4.16 -7.24 -11.80
N GLY A 221 -3.62 -6.52 -12.77
CA GLY A 221 -2.69 -5.41 -12.56
C GLY A 221 -3.08 -4.18 -13.37
N PRO A 222 -3.93 -3.28 -12.82
CA PRO A 222 -4.29 -2.03 -13.48
C PRO A 222 -3.09 -1.11 -13.68
N CYS A 223 -3.00 -0.50 -14.86
CA CYS A 223 -1.88 0.34 -15.26
C CYS A 223 -2.17 1.84 -15.03
N TRP A 224 -1.83 2.32 -13.82
CA TRP A 224 -2.02 3.71 -13.39
C TRP A 224 -0.96 4.67 -13.96
N MET A 225 -1.02 4.85 -15.28
CA MET A 225 -0.08 5.64 -16.04
C MET A 225 -0.34 7.14 -15.89
N ASN A 226 0.69 7.94 -16.12
CA ASN A 226 0.64 9.39 -15.99
C ASN A 226 0.88 10.11 -17.32
N SER A 227 0.89 11.44 -17.27
CA SER A 227 1.08 12.30 -18.45
C SER A 227 2.47 12.16 -19.09
N ASP A 228 3.47 11.67 -18.37
CA ASP A 228 4.81 11.41 -18.92
C ASP A 228 4.80 10.09 -19.70
N ASP A 229 4.14 9.05 -19.18
CA ASP A 229 3.93 7.79 -19.89
C ASP A 229 3.09 8.00 -21.17
N GLN A 230 2.11 8.90 -21.13
CA GLN A 230 1.33 9.31 -22.30
C GLN A 230 2.19 9.99 -23.37
N LYS A 231 3.08 10.92 -22.97
CA LYS A 231 4.00 11.58 -23.90
C LYS A 231 5.05 10.62 -24.46
N ALA A 232 5.48 9.65 -23.65
CA ALA A 232 6.49 8.66 -24.02
C ALA A 232 5.96 7.55 -24.94
N GLY A 233 4.64 7.31 -24.94
CA GLY A 233 3.97 6.44 -25.90
C GLY A 233 3.25 5.21 -25.33
N ALA A 234 3.23 5.02 -24.00
CA ALA A 234 2.58 3.85 -23.39
C ALA A 234 1.04 3.87 -23.48
N ILE A 235 0.45 5.07 -23.59
CA ILE A 235 -1.00 5.30 -23.57
C ILE A 235 -1.55 5.48 -24.99
N GLN A 236 -2.55 4.67 -25.33
CA GLN A 236 -3.28 4.73 -26.59
C GLN A 236 -4.49 5.68 -26.52
N ALA A 237 -5.06 6.00 -27.68
CA ALA A 237 -6.26 6.83 -27.75
C ALA A 237 -7.43 6.16 -26.98
N GLY A 238 -8.12 6.93 -26.16
CA GLY A 238 -9.22 6.43 -25.31
C GLY A 238 -8.79 5.89 -23.95
N GLU A 239 -7.49 5.78 -23.67
CA GLU A 239 -7.00 5.24 -22.40
C GLU A 239 -6.84 6.32 -21.31
N LEU A 240 -7.17 5.94 -20.08
CA LEU A 240 -7.03 6.78 -18.89
C LEU A 240 -5.55 6.99 -18.53
N TYR A 241 -5.22 8.22 -18.12
CA TYR A 241 -3.96 8.55 -17.48
C TYR A 241 -4.14 9.73 -16.52
N TRP A 242 -3.22 9.91 -15.58
CA TRP A 242 -3.28 10.94 -14.53
C TRP A 242 -2.12 11.94 -14.61
N HIS A 243 -2.15 12.95 -13.74
CA HIS A 243 -1.03 13.88 -13.57
C HIS A 243 -0.11 13.40 -12.44
N GLY A 244 1.18 13.18 -12.73
CA GLY A 244 2.15 12.73 -11.73
C GLY A 244 1.65 11.52 -10.93
N SER A 245 1.68 11.62 -9.60
CA SER A 245 1.17 10.60 -8.67
C SER A 245 -0.28 10.82 -8.25
N GLN A 246 -1.07 11.64 -8.95
CA GLN A 246 -2.46 11.92 -8.55
C GLN A 246 -3.39 10.70 -8.64
N TRP A 247 -2.99 9.67 -9.39
CA TRP A 247 -3.70 8.39 -9.48
C TRP A 247 -3.83 7.69 -8.13
N GLN A 248 -2.80 7.74 -7.25
CA GLN A 248 -2.90 7.03 -5.96
C GLN A 248 -3.90 7.71 -5.01
N SER A 249 -4.16 9.00 -5.19
CA SER A 249 -4.95 9.82 -4.26
C SER A 249 -6.37 10.07 -4.76
N GLY A 250 -6.90 9.25 -5.66
CA GLY A 250 -8.30 9.34 -6.08
C GLY A 250 -8.63 10.54 -6.96
N MET A 251 -7.63 11.26 -7.49
CA MET A 251 -7.88 12.47 -8.27
C MET A 251 -8.40 12.14 -9.66
N ALA A 252 -8.98 13.15 -10.30
CA ALA A 252 -9.48 13.08 -11.67
C ALA A 252 -8.35 12.78 -12.68
N SER A 253 -8.66 11.93 -13.66
CA SER A 253 -7.82 11.66 -14.82
C SER A 253 -7.58 12.92 -15.65
N ARG A 254 -6.52 12.89 -16.47
CA ARG A 254 -6.16 13.93 -17.44
C ARG A 254 -6.62 13.61 -18.86
N GLY A 255 -6.93 12.35 -19.12
CA GLY A 255 -7.54 11.92 -20.37
C GLY A 255 -8.21 10.55 -20.23
N PRO A 256 -8.83 10.03 -21.31
CA PRO A 256 -8.94 10.70 -22.61
C PRO A 256 -9.85 11.93 -22.54
N GLY A 257 -9.58 12.96 -23.36
CA GLY A 257 -10.39 14.20 -23.40
C GLY A 257 -10.60 14.84 -22.02
N GLU A 258 -11.84 15.30 -21.76
CA GLU A 258 -12.24 15.96 -20.50
C GLU A 258 -12.87 15.01 -19.47
N THR A 259 -12.68 13.69 -19.59
CA THR A 259 -13.46 12.67 -18.84
C THR A 259 -13.33 12.77 -17.30
N ALA A 260 -12.21 13.30 -16.78
CA ALA A 260 -12.01 13.63 -15.36
C ALA A 260 -12.42 12.53 -14.35
N VAL A 261 -12.22 11.25 -14.71
CA VAL A 261 -12.60 10.09 -13.89
C VAL A 261 -11.67 9.96 -12.71
N SER A 262 -12.21 9.82 -11.50
CA SER A 262 -11.40 9.49 -10.33
C SER A 262 -10.82 8.08 -10.45
N SER A 263 -9.55 7.89 -10.10
CA SER A 263 -8.97 6.55 -10.01
C SER A 263 -9.73 5.63 -9.05
N TYR A 264 -10.41 6.16 -8.04
CA TYR A 264 -11.26 5.37 -7.14
C TYR A 264 -12.58 4.92 -7.77
N GLN A 265 -13.11 5.67 -8.75
CA GLN A 265 -14.24 5.19 -9.57
C GLN A 265 -13.83 4.05 -10.50
N VAL A 266 -12.59 4.08 -10.99
CA VAL A 266 -12.01 2.97 -11.77
C VAL A 266 -11.88 1.73 -10.89
N MET A 267 -11.42 1.88 -9.64
CA MET A 267 -11.37 0.79 -8.66
C MET A 267 -12.76 0.20 -8.38
N ASP A 268 -13.77 1.04 -8.17
CA ASP A 268 -15.16 0.59 -8.00
C ASP A 268 -15.63 -0.20 -9.23
N SER A 269 -15.31 0.27 -10.45
CA SER A 269 -15.70 -0.42 -11.69
C SER A 269 -15.09 -1.82 -11.82
N PHE A 270 -13.84 -2.00 -11.40
CA PHE A 270 -13.21 -3.33 -11.33
C PHE A 270 -13.92 -4.22 -10.32
N LEU A 271 -14.19 -3.72 -9.11
CA LEU A 271 -14.86 -4.50 -8.07
C LEU A 271 -16.29 -4.88 -8.48
N ASP A 272 -17.05 -3.95 -9.05
CA ASP A 272 -18.41 -4.20 -9.53
C ASP A 272 -18.41 -5.30 -10.61
N THR A 273 -17.42 -5.28 -11.51
CA THR A 273 -17.28 -6.30 -12.56
C THR A 273 -16.86 -7.65 -12.00
N LEU A 274 -15.91 -7.68 -11.07
CA LEU A 274 -15.47 -8.91 -10.42
C LEU A 274 -16.63 -9.57 -9.64
N PHE A 275 -17.41 -8.78 -8.90
CA PHE A 275 -18.56 -9.30 -8.13
C PHE A 275 -19.85 -9.50 -8.94
N ASP A 276 -19.82 -9.27 -10.25
CA ASP A 276 -20.91 -9.66 -11.16
C ASP A 276 -20.93 -11.20 -11.28
N LYS A 277 -21.87 -11.82 -10.56
CA LYS A 277 -22.06 -13.28 -10.54
C LYS A 277 -22.44 -13.88 -11.90
N THR A 278 -22.83 -13.07 -12.88
CA THR A 278 -23.02 -13.54 -14.26
C THR A 278 -21.70 -13.74 -14.99
N GLN A 279 -20.66 -12.99 -14.63
CA GLN A 279 -19.31 -13.11 -15.16
C GLN A 279 -18.46 -14.07 -14.33
N PHE A 280 -18.49 -13.93 -13.00
CA PHE A 280 -17.72 -14.73 -12.05
C PHE A 280 -18.62 -15.42 -11.03
N PRO A 281 -19.32 -16.51 -11.41
CA PRO A 281 -20.31 -17.15 -10.55
C PRO A 281 -19.72 -17.70 -9.24
N ALA A 282 -18.47 -18.16 -9.27
CA ALA A 282 -17.78 -18.75 -8.11
C ALA A 282 -16.98 -17.75 -7.26
N LEU A 283 -16.85 -16.47 -7.68
CA LEU A 283 -15.94 -15.53 -7.02
C LEU A 283 -16.48 -15.10 -5.65
N ASP A 284 -15.73 -15.39 -4.59
CA ASP A 284 -16.11 -15.05 -3.23
C ASP A 284 -15.14 -14.08 -2.56
N THR A 285 -13.95 -13.84 -3.10
CA THR A 285 -12.98 -12.93 -2.48
C THR A 285 -12.23 -12.11 -3.51
N VAL A 286 -12.15 -10.80 -3.28
CA VAL A 286 -11.22 -9.91 -4.00
C VAL A 286 -10.21 -9.35 -3.01
N VAL A 287 -8.92 -9.54 -3.30
CA VAL A 287 -7.83 -8.91 -2.57
C VAL A 287 -7.33 -7.70 -3.37
N VAL A 288 -7.52 -6.51 -2.83
CA VAL A 288 -6.94 -5.28 -3.35
C VAL A 288 -5.59 -5.07 -2.65
N ALA A 289 -4.50 -5.28 -3.39
CA ALA A 289 -3.15 -5.27 -2.86
C ALA A 289 -2.34 -4.09 -3.41
N GLY A 290 -1.39 -3.59 -2.63
CA GLY A 290 -0.44 -2.59 -3.11
C GLY A 290 0.80 -2.53 -2.23
N HIS A 291 1.95 -2.22 -2.83
CA HIS A 291 3.21 -1.96 -2.12
C HIS A 291 3.67 -0.52 -2.37
N SER A 292 4.36 0.09 -1.40
CA SER A 292 4.93 1.44 -1.56
C SER A 292 3.86 2.47 -1.95
N MET A 293 4.00 3.18 -3.07
CA MET A 293 2.97 4.11 -3.57
C MET A 293 1.64 3.43 -3.91
N GLY A 294 1.67 2.18 -4.39
CA GLY A 294 0.46 1.38 -4.59
C GLY A 294 -0.25 1.10 -3.28
N ALA A 295 0.50 0.87 -2.19
CA ALA A 295 -0.06 0.69 -0.86
C ALA A 295 -0.69 1.99 -0.33
N GLN A 296 -0.13 3.16 -0.68
CA GLN A 296 -0.80 4.44 -0.38
C GLN A 296 -2.16 4.52 -1.08
N MET A 297 -2.25 4.11 -2.35
CA MET A 297 -3.51 4.07 -3.08
C MET A 297 -4.53 3.15 -2.39
N VAL A 298 -4.12 1.92 -2.08
CA VAL A 298 -4.97 0.93 -1.43
C VAL A 298 -5.44 1.41 -0.06
N GLN A 299 -4.55 1.98 0.76
CA GLN A 299 -4.89 2.49 2.08
C GLN A 299 -5.87 3.66 2.01
N ARG A 300 -5.60 4.63 1.13
CA ARG A 300 -6.47 5.80 0.93
C ARG A 300 -7.83 5.40 0.39
N TYR A 301 -7.88 4.51 -0.60
CA TYR A 301 -9.11 3.95 -1.13
C TYR A 301 -9.87 3.15 -0.06
N ALA A 302 -9.21 2.30 0.72
CA ALA A 302 -9.83 1.57 1.81
C ALA A 302 -10.48 2.50 2.85
N VAL A 303 -9.94 3.71 3.07
CA VAL A 303 -10.56 4.72 3.97
C VAL A 303 -11.78 5.37 3.33
N VAL A 304 -11.71 5.81 2.07
CA VAL A 304 -12.75 6.65 1.46
C VAL A 304 -13.70 5.92 0.49
N LYS A 305 -13.48 4.63 0.22
CA LYS A 305 -14.32 3.82 -0.67
C LYS A 305 -15.78 3.92 -0.24
N GLN A 306 -16.67 4.09 -1.21
CA GLN A 306 -18.12 4.09 -0.96
C GLN A 306 -18.61 2.67 -0.57
N PRO A 307 -19.55 2.55 0.39
CA PRO A 307 -20.10 1.25 0.77
C PRO A 307 -20.73 0.53 -0.43
N ALA A 308 -20.42 -0.75 -0.59
CA ALA A 308 -21.05 -1.64 -1.57
C ALA A 308 -21.47 -2.97 -0.91
N SER A 309 -22.40 -3.69 -1.51
CA SER A 309 -22.93 -4.95 -0.95
C SER A 309 -21.88 -6.05 -0.81
N TYR A 310 -20.82 -6.00 -1.62
CA TYR A 310 -19.71 -6.95 -1.60
C TYR A 310 -18.56 -6.54 -0.67
N ASP A 311 -18.65 -5.43 0.07
CA ASP A 311 -17.53 -4.94 0.91
C ASP A 311 -17.04 -5.99 1.92
N GLY A 312 -17.93 -6.87 2.40
CA GLY A 312 -17.57 -7.99 3.28
C GLY A 312 -16.72 -9.08 2.62
N ASN A 313 -16.59 -9.07 1.30
CA ASN A 313 -15.82 -10.01 0.49
C ASN A 313 -14.53 -9.37 -0.09
N VAL A 314 -14.22 -8.13 0.29
CA VAL A 314 -13.00 -7.41 -0.12
C VAL A 314 -11.99 -7.40 1.02
N THR A 315 -10.75 -7.78 0.70
CA THR A 315 -9.60 -7.66 1.60
C THR A 315 -8.60 -6.64 1.05
N PHE A 316 -8.09 -5.75 1.90
CA PHE A 316 -7.07 -4.79 1.55
C PHE A 316 -5.70 -5.24 2.10
N TRP A 317 -4.75 -5.54 1.21
CA TRP A 317 -3.35 -5.84 1.58
C TRP A 317 -2.49 -4.59 1.33
N ILE A 318 -1.92 -4.04 2.40
CA ILE A 318 -1.22 -2.75 2.38
C ILE A 318 0.24 -2.98 2.79
N GLY A 319 1.16 -2.95 1.83
CA GLY A 319 2.59 -3.21 2.05
C GLY A 319 3.46 -1.95 2.05
N ASN A 320 4.13 -1.63 3.15
CA ASN A 320 5.10 -0.52 3.22
C ASN A 320 4.68 0.84 2.59
N PRO A 321 3.50 1.42 2.89
CA PRO A 321 3.14 2.75 2.37
C PRO A 321 4.17 3.85 2.67
N GLY A 322 4.37 4.71 1.68
CA GLY A 322 5.11 5.97 1.81
C GLY A 322 4.50 6.95 2.81
N SER A 323 3.17 7.06 2.82
CA SER A 323 2.40 7.93 3.70
C SER A 323 0.95 7.42 3.78
N TYR A 324 0.20 7.92 4.75
CA TYR A 324 -1.16 7.48 5.05
C TYR A 324 -2.11 8.67 5.01
N VAL A 325 -3.39 8.41 4.68
CA VAL A 325 -4.46 9.32 5.11
C VAL A 325 -4.83 8.98 6.55
N TRP A 326 -4.73 9.96 7.44
CA TRP A 326 -5.07 9.81 8.84
C TRP A 326 -6.56 10.08 9.10
N LEU A 327 -7.12 9.35 10.06
CA LEU A 327 -8.55 9.41 10.40
C LEU A 327 -8.89 10.59 11.32
N THR A 328 -7.87 11.18 11.96
CA THR A 328 -7.95 12.38 12.80
C THR A 328 -6.82 13.32 12.44
N SER A 329 -6.87 14.58 12.88
CA SER A 329 -5.78 15.55 12.69
C SER A 329 -4.61 15.33 13.65
N THR A 330 -4.72 14.47 14.67
CA THR A 330 -3.62 14.21 15.61
C THR A 330 -2.46 13.52 14.87
N ARG A 331 -1.22 13.97 15.14
CA ARG A 331 0.01 13.44 14.54
C ARG A 331 1.10 13.21 15.59
N PRO A 332 1.93 12.16 15.43
CA PRO A 332 3.03 11.85 16.35
C PRO A 332 4.16 12.89 16.31
N ASN A 333 4.41 13.50 15.15
CA ASN A 333 5.44 14.52 15.00
C ASN A 333 4.82 15.90 14.74
N GLN A 334 5.10 16.87 15.61
CA GLN A 334 4.67 18.27 15.49
C GLN A 334 5.85 19.25 15.35
N SER A 335 7.07 18.72 15.21
CA SER A 335 8.30 19.53 15.20
C SER A 335 8.50 20.29 13.89
N ASN A 336 7.92 19.79 12.79
CA ASN A 336 7.89 20.52 11.54
C ASN A 336 6.79 21.59 11.62
N THR A 337 7.11 22.85 11.36
CA THR A 337 6.14 23.97 11.35
C THR A 337 5.89 24.53 9.96
N SER A 338 6.62 24.06 8.94
CA SER A 338 6.61 24.63 7.58
C SER A 338 5.30 24.41 6.80
N CYS A 339 4.49 23.42 7.18
CA CYS A 339 3.17 23.16 6.62
C CYS A 339 2.12 22.93 7.74
N ALA A 340 2.23 23.65 8.85
CA ALA A 340 1.33 23.49 9.99
C ALA A 340 -0.14 23.81 9.65
N SER A 341 -0.39 24.56 8.58
CA SER A 341 -1.73 24.91 8.09
C SER A 341 -2.37 23.85 7.19
N ASP A 342 -1.58 22.96 6.60
CA ASP A 342 -1.96 22.11 5.46
C ASP A 342 -1.45 20.65 5.61
N TYR A 343 -0.85 20.28 6.73
CA TYR A 343 -0.41 18.89 6.98
C TYR A 343 -1.57 17.87 6.98
N ASP A 344 -2.80 18.33 7.23
CA ASP A 344 -4.01 17.51 7.22
C ASP A 344 -4.79 17.60 5.90
N ASP A 345 -4.25 18.29 4.88
CA ASP A 345 -4.83 18.28 3.54
C ASP A 345 -4.80 16.87 2.95
N TRP A 346 -5.77 16.60 2.08
CA TRP A 346 -5.77 15.36 1.31
C TRP A 346 -4.48 15.27 0.47
N ALA A 347 -3.75 14.16 0.46
CA ALA A 347 -4.15 12.82 0.92
C ALA A 347 -3.46 12.36 2.21
N TYR A 348 -3.19 13.29 3.13
CA TYR A 348 -2.54 13.05 4.42
C TYR A 348 -3.52 13.09 5.60
N GLY A 349 -4.63 13.80 5.45
CA GLY A 349 -5.71 13.87 6.43
C GLY A 349 -7.09 13.98 5.79
N LEU A 350 -8.10 14.11 6.64
CA LEU A 350 -9.51 14.19 6.25
C LEU A 350 -10.16 15.54 6.59
N ASP A 351 -9.54 16.35 7.45
CA ASP A 351 -10.09 17.63 7.93
C ASP A 351 -9.56 18.83 7.15
N GLY A 352 -8.49 18.66 6.36
CA GLY A 352 -7.96 19.69 5.48
C GLY A 352 -8.67 19.84 4.13
N SER A 353 -7.95 20.42 3.18
CA SER A 353 -8.41 20.72 1.83
C SER A 353 -8.09 19.61 0.82
N GLY A 354 -8.35 19.82 -0.48
CA GLY A 354 -7.85 18.93 -1.54
C GLY A 354 -8.60 17.62 -1.79
N LEU A 355 -9.66 17.30 -1.05
CA LEU A 355 -10.44 16.06 -1.22
C LEU A 355 -10.94 15.86 -2.67
N PRO A 356 -10.77 14.66 -3.26
CA PRO A 356 -11.21 14.36 -4.61
C PRO A 356 -12.75 14.36 -4.67
N ASN A 357 -13.31 14.66 -5.85
CA ASN A 357 -14.76 14.68 -6.08
C ASN A 357 -15.43 13.39 -5.56
N TYR A 358 -14.77 12.24 -5.75
CA TYR A 358 -15.20 10.93 -5.29
C TYR A 358 -15.54 10.84 -3.79
N ALA A 359 -14.69 11.43 -2.94
CA ALA A 359 -14.77 11.26 -1.48
C ALA A 359 -15.33 12.49 -0.77
N ARG A 360 -15.25 13.67 -1.41
CA ARG A 360 -15.47 14.98 -0.77
C ARG A 360 -16.78 15.06 0.01
N ASP A 361 -17.88 14.66 -0.61
CA ASP A 361 -19.20 14.76 0.00
C ASP A 361 -19.36 13.78 1.16
N TYR A 362 -18.86 12.56 1.01
CA TYR A 362 -18.95 11.54 2.05
C TYR A 362 -18.11 11.93 3.28
N VAL A 363 -16.88 12.39 3.06
CA VAL A 363 -15.98 12.87 4.13
C VAL A 363 -16.59 14.08 4.85
N ARG A 364 -17.05 15.11 4.12
CA ARG A 364 -17.56 16.36 4.74
C ARG A 364 -18.86 16.18 5.50
N LYS A 365 -19.76 15.32 5.00
CA LYS A 365 -21.11 15.17 5.58
C LYS A 365 -21.18 14.03 6.59
N ASN A 366 -20.34 12.99 6.46
CA ASN A 366 -20.49 11.73 7.19
C ASN A 366 -19.15 11.15 7.65
N LYS A 367 -18.20 11.98 8.09
CA LYS A 367 -16.85 11.53 8.51
C LYS A 367 -16.90 10.38 9.53
N GLN A 368 -17.76 10.46 10.54
CA GLN A 368 -17.88 9.40 11.55
C GLN A 368 -18.30 8.06 10.92
N GLN A 369 -19.29 8.09 10.02
CA GLN A 369 -19.73 6.90 9.31
C GLN A 369 -18.62 6.34 8.41
N LEU A 370 -17.85 7.20 7.73
CA LEU A 370 -16.70 6.80 6.94
C LEU A 370 -15.65 6.07 7.79
N VAL A 371 -15.32 6.62 8.96
CA VAL A 371 -14.38 6.00 9.90
C VAL A 371 -14.91 4.65 10.39
N SER A 372 -16.17 4.57 10.83
CA SER A 372 -16.77 3.30 11.25
C SER A 372 -16.85 2.27 10.12
N THR A 373 -17.11 2.69 8.88
CA THR A 373 -17.05 1.81 7.71
C THR A 373 -15.63 1.30 7.50
N PHE A 374 -14.61 2.15 7.58
CA PHE A 374 -13.21 1.72 7.49
C PHE A 374 -12.84 0.71 8.58
N GLU A 375 -13.25 0.95 9.83
CA GLU A 375 -13.01 0.03 10.96
C GLU A 375 -13.62 -1.35 10.72
N SER A 376 -14.73 -1.44 9.97
CA SER A 376 -15.38 -2.72 9.63
C SER A 376 -14.75 -3.48 8.46
N ARG A 377 -13.85 -2.85 7.70
CA ARG A 377 -13.21 -3.46 6.52
C ARG A 377 -12.14 -4.48 6.91
N ASN A 378 -11.90 -5.44 6.03
CA ASN A 378 -10.78 -6.38 6.14
C ASN A 378 -9.49 -5.69 5.67
N VAL A 379 -8.68 -5.17 6.61
CA VAL A 379 -7.49 -4.38 6.30
C VAL A 379 -6.26 -4.99 6.96
N HIS A 380 -5.30 -5.42 6.15
CA HIS A 380 -4.08 -6.05 6.63
C HIS A 380 -2.87 -5.19 6.24
N TYR A 381 -2.26 -4.56 7.25
CA TYR A 381 -1.01 -3.84 7.12
C TYR A 381 0.16 -4.82 7.18
N ASN A 382 1.13 -4.65 6.29
CA ASN A 382 2.27 -5.55 6.16
C ASN A 382 3.53 -4.70 6.05
N TYR A 383 4.47 -4.93 6.96
CA TYR A 383 5.65 -4.10 7.09
C TYR A 383 6.93 -4.93 7.06
N GLY A 384 7.90 -4.50 6.26
CA GLY A 384 9.27 -5.00 6.35
C GLY A 384 9.94 -4.40 7.59
N LEU A 385 10.47 -5.24 8.48
CA LEU A 385 11.11 -4.75 9.72
C LEU A 385 12.40 -3.97 9.50
N LEU A 386 12.95 -3.99 8.28
CA LEU A 386 14.12 -3.22 7.88
C LEU A 386 13.76 -2.06 6.94
N ASP A 387 12.48 -1.77 6.73
CA ASP A 387 12.05 -0.70 5.83
C ASP A 387 12.16 0.68 6.49
N ASN A 388 13.41 1.12 6.60
CA ASN A 388 13.78 2.36 7.24
C ASN A 388 14.06 3.49 6.24
N GLY A 389 13.62 3.33 4.99
CA GLY A 389 13.72 4.35 3.95
C GLY A 389 12.72 5.50 4.17
N GLN A 390 13.06 6.69 3.67
CA GLN A 390 12.29 7.93 3.90
C GLN A 390 10.87 7.92 3.34
N GLY A 391 10.63 7.16 2.27
CA GLY A 391 9.37 7.14 1.56
C GLY A 391 8.95 8.50 1.00
N ASP A 392 7.75 8.94 1.38
CA ASP A 392 7.21 10.25 1.00
C ASP A 392 7.96 11.36 1.74
N THR A 393 8.66 12.23 1.00
CA THR A 393 9.43 13.34 1.56
C THR A 393 8.62 14.64 1.63
N GLY A 394 7.32 14.60 1.35
CA GLY A 394 6.42 15.75 1.47
C GLY A 394 6.33 16.24 2.92
N CYS A 395 6.08 17.55 3.09
CA CYS A 395 6.03 18.14 4.42
C CYS A 395 4.96 17.48 5.31
N ALA A 396 3.74 17.29 4.80
CA ALA A 396 2.66 16.63 5.53
C ALA A 396 2.99 15.17 5.94
N ALA A 397 3.73 14.43 5.10
CA ALA A 397 4.19 13.09 5.42
C ALA A 397 5.15 13.09 6.63
N SER A 398 5.92 14.16 6.82
CA SER A 398 6.86 14.25 7.94
C SER A 398 6.21 14.34 9.32
N TYR A 399 4.93 14.71 9.38
CA TYR A 399 4.16 14.67 10.63
C TYR A 399 3.85 13.23 11.07
N GLN A 400 3.97 12.26 10.16
CA GLN A 400 3.57 10.87 10.39
C GLN A 400 4.71 9.98 10.91
N GLY A 401 5.98 10.34 10.67
CA GLY A 401 7.15 9.51 10.96
C GLY A 401 8.30 9.71 9.95
N ALA A 402 9.53 9.36 10.32
CA ALA A 402 10.76 9.63 9.57
C ALA A 402 10.97 8.69 8.38
N ASN A 403 10.44 7.48 8.49
CA ASN A 403 10.61 6.40 7.52
C ASN A 403 9.33 5.58 7.37
N HIS A 404 9.31 4.68 6.39
CA HIS A 404 8.16 3.83 6.08
C HIS A 404 7.63 3.05 7.29
N LEU A 405 8.50 2.31 7.98
CA LEU A 405 8.08 1.48 9.10
C LEU A 405 7.56 2.33 10.26
N GLU A 406 8.24 3.42 10.61
CA GLU A 406 7.81 4.32 11.69
C GLU A 406 6.42 4.90 11.43
N ARG A 407 6.17 5.36 10.20
CA ARG A 407 4.84 5.84 9.78
C ARG A 407 3.77 4.76 9.89
N GLY A 408 4.09 3.54 9.45
CA GLY A 408 3.17 2.41 9.50
C GLY A 408 2.80 2.02 10.93
N CYS A 409 3.78 1.95 11.82
CA CYS A 409 3.57 1.67 13.23
C CYS A 409 2.73 2.77 13.90
N HIS A 410 3.05 4.04 13.67
CA HIS A 410 2.25 5.15 14.21
C HIS A 410 0.82 5.17 13.65
N PHE A 411 0.62 4.80 12.39
CA PHE A 411 -0.72 4.67 11.84
C PHE A 411 -1.50 3.52 12.52
N VAL A 412 -0.88 2.36 12.75
CA VAL A 412 -1.47 1.23 13.51
C VAL A 412 -1.89 1.68 14.91
N GLU A 413 -1.01 2.38 15.63
CA GLU A 413 -1.32 2.94 16.95
C GLU A 413 -2.48 3.94 16.88
N SER A 414 -2.55 4.76 15.82
CA SER A 414 -3.61 5.75 15.63
C SER A 414 -4.98 5.11 15.40
N VAL A 415 -5.04 4.03 14.61
CA VAL A 415 -6.28 3.27 14.38
C VAL A 415 -6.71 2.57 15.66
N ALA A 416 -5.77 1.96 16.39
CA ALA A 416 -6.07 1.30 17.65
C ALA A 416 -6.62 2.29 18.71
N ALA A 417 -6.13 3.52 18.73
CA ALA A 417 -6.58 4.57 19.64
C ALA A 417 -8.03 5.04 19.38
N LEU A 418 -8.61 4.74 18.22
CA LEU A 418 -10.03 5.01 17.93
C LEU A 418 -10.96 4.00 18.62
N THR A 419 -10.46 2.82 18.96
CA THR A 419 -11.24 1.77 19.61
C THR A 419 -11.15 1.89 21.13
N LYS A 420 -12.23 1.53 21.84
CA LYS A 420 -12.27 1.61 23.32
C LYS A 420 -11.22 0.73 24.01
N GLY A 421 -10.70 -0.29 23.33
CA GLY A 421 -9.72 -1.24 23.87
C GLY A 421 -8.27 -0.87 23.58
N GLY A 422 -8.01 0.17 22.76
CA GLY A 422 -6.65 0.44 22.29
C GLY A 422 -6.10 -0.69 21.40
N THR A 423 -6.99 -1.44 20.74
CA THR A 423 -6.66 -2.56 19.84
C THR A 423 -7.11 -2.25 18.43
N LEU A 424 -6.51 -2.89 17.42
CA LEU A 424 -7.05 -2.82 16.07
C LEU A 424 -8.48 -3.41 16.01
N PRO A 425 -9.32 -2.95 15.06
CA PRO A 425 -10.60 -3.60 14.80
C PRO A 425 -10.42 -5.10 14.49
N PRO A 426 -11.39 -5.98 14.82
CA PRO A 426 -11.23 -7.44 14.70
C PRO A 426 -10.93 -7.96 13.29
N THR A 427 -11.31 -7.22 12.26
CA THR A 427 -11.05 -7.55 10.84
C THR A 427 -9.73 -6.95 10.33
N GLN A 428 -8.97 -6.27 11.18
CA GLN A 428 -7.72 -5.63 10.81
C GLN A 428 -6.52 -6.25 11.53
N THR A 429 -5.37 -6.30 10.85
CA THR A 429 -4.11 -6.82 11.42
C THR A 429 -2.92 -5.98 10.99
N ALA A 430 -1.85 -5.97 11.77
CA ALA A 430 -0.54 -5.48 11.35
C ALA A 430 0.48 -6.62 11.45
N ASN A 431 1.17 -6.93 10.35
CA ASN A 431 2.15 -8.01 10.26
C ASN A 431 3.55 -7.42 10.00
N PHE A 432 4.59 -7.97 10.62
CA PHE A 432 5.94 -7.41 10.61
C PHE A 432 6.98 -8.45 10.16
N MET A 433 7.47 -8.36 8.93
CA MET A 433 8.31 -9.36 8.27
C MET A 433 9.80 -9.18 8.61
N PRO A 434 10.42 -10.14 9.33
CA PRO A 434 11.84 -10.13 9.61
C PRO A 434 12.70 -10.17 8.34
N ASN A 435 13.82 -9.46 8.37
CA ASN A 435 14.82 -9.40 7.30
C ASN A 435 14.29 -8.91 5.94
N VAL A 436 13.14 -8.24 5.92
CA VAL A 436 12.57 -7.62 4.72
C VAL A 436 12.65 -6.11 4.84
N SER A 437 13.11 -5.44 3.78
CA SER A 437 13.15 -3.98 3.65
C SER A 437 12.06 -3.50 2.67
N HIS A 438 12.27 -2.38 1.98
CA HIS A 438 11.36 -1.80 0.98
C HIS A 438 11.36 -2.59 -0.36
N GLN A 439 11.13 -3.90 -0.30
CA GLN A 439 11.27 -4.82 -1.43
C GLN A 439 9.91 -5.41 -1.79
N ASP A 440 9.42 -5.10 -2.98
CA ASP A 440 8.11 -5.54 -3.45
C ASP A 440 7.94 -7.07 -3.42
N TYR A 441 8.86 -7.81 -4.04
CA TYR A 441 8.70 -9.25 -4.16
C TYR A 441 8.87 -9.99 -2.83
N SER A 442 9.85 -9.60 -1.99
CA SER A 442 10.02 -10.15 -0.65
C SER A 442 8.77 -9.94 0.21
N MET A 443 8.13 -8.76 0.11
CA MET A 443 6.89 -8.47 0.82
C MET A 443 5.73 -9.33 0.32
N LEU A 444 5.59 -9.50 -1.01
CA LEU A 444 4.49 -10.27 -1.62
C LEU A 444 4.63 -11.79 -1.41
N SER A 445 5.87 -12.30 -1.42
CA SER A 445 6.17 -13.74 -1.33
C SER A 445 6.43 -14.25 0.10
N TYR A 446 6.33 -13.39 1.11
CA TYR A 446 6.41 -13.79 2.50
C TYR A 446 5.20 -14.64 2.91
N ASN A 447 5.38 -15.64 3.77
CA ASN A 447 4.33 -16.61 4.11
C ASN A 447 3.00 -15.95 4.56
N ILE A 448 3.04 -14.95 5.44
CA ILE A 448 1.83 -14.22 5.83
C ILE A 448 1.15 -13.54 4.62
N SER A 449 1.91 -12.93 3.72
CA SER A 449 1.35 -12.33 2.49
C SER A 449 0.73 -13.38 1.59
N LEU A 450 1.39 -14.53 1.39
CA LEU A 450 0.82 -15.62 0.60
C LEU A 450 -0.53 -16.09 1.16
N TYR A 451 -0.63 -16.22 2.50
CA TYR A 451 -1.89 -16.52 3.17
C TYR A 451 -2.95 -15.43 2.90
N ARG A 452 -2.62 -14.15 3.09
CA ARG A 452 -3.57 -13.03 2.86
C ARG A 452 -4.01 -12.95 1.40
N LEU A 453 -3.07 -13.08 0.47
CA LEU A 453 -3.28 -12.94 -0.95
C LEU A 453 -4.08 -14.12 -1.50
N PHE A 454 -3.79 -15.36 -1.09
CA PHE A 454 -4.30 -16.55 -1.80
C PHE A 454 -5.18 -17.49 -0.98
N GLN A 455 -5.28 -17.35 0.34
CA GLN A 455 -5.99 -18.33 1.18
C GLN A 455 -7.05 -17.73 2.11
N GLN A 456 -6.78 -16.59 2.73
CA GLN A 456 -7.66 -16.05 3.77
C GLN A 456 -9.04 -15.68 3.23
N SER A 457 -10.10 -16.21 3.84
CA SER A 457 -11.45 -15.68 3.65
C SER A 457 -11.67 -14.41 4.47
N PRO A 458 -12.22 -13.32 3.90
CA PRO A 458 -12.48 -12.08 4.64
C PRO A 458 -13.43 -12.31 5.83
N GLY A 459 -13.19 -11.62 6.96
CA GLY A 459 -14.10 -11.62 8.10
C GLY A 459 -15.42 -10.96 7.72
N GLY A 460 -16.52 -11.72 7.84
CA GLY A 460 -17.87 -11.26 7.46
C GLY A 460 -18.32 -11.64 6.04
N ALA A 461 -17.51 -12.35 5.26
CA ALA A 461 -17.95 -12.92 3.99
C ALA A 461 -19.13 -13.88 4.23
N SER A 462 -20.28 -13.63 3.58
CA SER A 462 -21.40 -14.57 3.63
C SER A 462 -20.98 -15.86 2.90
N SER A 463 -20.97 -16.99 3.59
CA SER A 463 -20.72 -18.30 2.99
C SER A 463 -21.88 -18.70 2.08
N SER A 464 -21.91 -18.17 0.86
CA SER A 464 -22.77 -18.69 -0.21
C SER A 464 -22.11 -19.87 -0.92
N ALA A 465 -21.72 -20.89 -0.15
CA ALA A 465 -21.33 -22.19 -0.67
C ALA A 465 -21.80 -23.25 0.31
N GLY A 466 -22.85 -23.98 -0.08
CA GLY A 466 -23.42 -25.08 0.70
C GLY A 466 -22.42 -26.20 0.89
N GLY A 467 -21.81 -26.25 2.07
CA GLY A 467 -21.17 -27.45 2.62
C GLY A 467 -22.05 -28.02 3.71
N ALA A 468 -22.67 -29.17 3.44
CA ALA A 468 -23.46 -29.90 4.41
C ALA A 468 -22.59 -30.32 5.61
N SER A 469 -22.62 -29.53 6.68
CA SER A 469 -22.17 -30.00 7.99
C SER A 469 -23.20 -30.99 8.52
N LYS A 470 -22.89 -32.28 8.43
CA LYS A 470 -23.52 -33.32 9.26
C LYS A 470 -23.06 -33.12 10.70
N GLY A 471 -23.71 -32.19 11.40
CA GLY A 471 -23.64 -32.10 12.86
C GLY A 471 -24.62 -33.08 13.49
N GLY A 472 -24.10 -34.09 14.18
CA GLY A 472 -24.90 -35.04 14.95
C GLY A 472 -25.70 -34.33 16.05
N SER A 473 -27.01 -34.58 16.06
CA SER A 473 -27.93 -34.14 17.10
C SER A 473 -27.52 -34.62 18.50
N SER A 474 -27.46 -33.68 19.44
CA SER A 474 -27.91 -33.96 20.81
C SER A 474 -28.91 -32.88 21.21
N ALA A 475 -30.16 -33.32 21.33
CA ALA A 475 -31.30 -32.48 21.65
C ALA A 475 -31.29 -32.07 23.13
N LYS A 476 -31.54 -30.79 23.41
CA LYS A 476 -32.27 -30.36 24.62
C LYS A 476 -33.24 -29.25 24.26
N LYS A 477 -34.46 -29.42 24.78
CA LYS A 477 -35.69 -28.72 24.44
C LYS A 477 -36.03 -27.72 25.56
N GLY A 478 -36.59 -26.56 25.17
CA GLY A 478 -37.27 -25.59 26.04
C GLY A 478 -36.66 -24.19 25.92
N GLY A 479 -37.37 -23.11 25.68
CA GLY A 479 -38.79 -22.85 25.47
C GLY A 479 -38.99 -21.33 25.37
N SER A 480 -39.81 -20.90 24.42
CA SER A 480 -40.58 -19.64 24.31
C SER A 480 -39.93 -18.27 24.61
N GLY A 481 -40.07 -17.33 23.66
CA GLY A 481 -40.44 -15.95 24.02
C GLY A 481 -39.89 -14.81 23.14
N SER A 482 -40.81 -14.22 22.37
CA SER A 482 -40.82 -12.83 21.87
C SER A 482 -39.99 -12.44 20.65
N ALA A 483 -40.74 -12.20 19.56
CA ALA A 483 -40.33 -11.47 18.38
C ALA A 483 -40.34 -9.96 18.64
N SER A 484 -39.41 -9.24 18.01
CA SER A 484 -39.57 -7.82 17.69
C SER A 484 -38.84 -7.50 16.39
N SER A 485 -39.64 -7.22 15.37
CA SER A 485 -39.30 -6.73 14.04
C SER A 485 -38.69 -5.33 14.10
N ALA A 486 -37.56 -5.11 13.42
CA ALA A 486 -37.07 -3.78 13.06
C ALA A 486 -37.16 -3.61 11.54
N THR A 487 -38.05 -2.69 11.18
CA THR A 487 -38.49 -2.36 9.83
C THR A 487 -37.43 -1.63 9.03
N SER A 488 -37.30 -2.05 7.77
CA SER A 488 -36.61 -1.40 6.66
C SER A 488 -36.99 0.08 6.47
N MET A 489 -36.00 0.94 6.25
CA MET A 489 -36.18 2.19 5.51
C MET A 489 -35.23 2.19 4.31
N VAL A 490 -35.78 1.79 3.17
CA VAL A 490 -35.23 2.01 1.83
C VAL A 490 -35.84 3.28 1.27
N THR A 491 -35.01 4.27 1.05
CA THR A 491 -35.21 5.41 0.13
C THR A 491 -33.79 5.81 -0.25
N GLY A 492 -33.31 5.80 -1.49
CA GLY A 492 -33.98 5.90 -2.77
C GLY A 492 -33.05 6.80 -3.60
N GLY A 493 -32.23 6.19 -4.44
CA GLY A 493 -31.20 6.87 -5.22
C GLY A 493 -30.60 5.91 -6.24
N ALA A 494 -31.44 5.42 -7.15
CA ALA A 494 -31.01 4.61 -8.27
C ALA A 494 -30.19 5.49 -9.23
N VAL A 495 -28.86 5.36 -9.18
CA VAL A 495 -28.01 5.75 -10.30
C VAL A 495 -28.06 4.58 -11.27
N THR A 496 -28.69 4.79 -12.42
CA THR A 496 -28.66 3.89 -13.57
C THR A 496 -27.20 3.66 -13.98
N MET A 497 -26.63 2.52 -13.60
CA MET A 497 -25.38 2.03 -14.17
C MET A 497 -25.62 1.69 -15.64
N GLY A 498 -24.90 2.36 -16.52
CA GLY A 498 -24.93 2.10 -17.94
C GLY A 498 -24.39 0.71 -18.27
N VAL A 499 -25.00 0.10 -19.28
CA VAL A 499 -24.78 -1.24 -19.86
C VAL A 499 -23.36 -1.43 -20.47
N GLY A 500 -22.37 -0.60 -20.11
CA GLY A 500 -21.05 -0.54 -20.76
C GLY A 500 -20.00 -1.52 -20.23
N ALA A 501 -20.13 -2.05 -19.00
CA ALA A 501 -19.10 -2.89 -18.38
C ALA A 501 -19.19 -4.40 -18.74
N LEU A 502 -20.29 -4.83 -19.39
CA LEU A 502 -20.62 -6.24 -19.62
C LEU A 502 -19.69 -7.00 -20.60
N PHE A 503 -18.80 -6.31 -21.34
CA PHE A 503 -17.99 -6.93 -22.40
C PHE A 503 -16.49 -7.01 -22.12
N ALA A 504 -16.02 -6.58 -20.96
CA ALA A 504 -14.59 -6.30 -20.77
C ALA A 504 -13.70 -7.52 -20.48
N PHE A 505 -14.25 -8.57 -19.87
CA PHE A 505 -13.47 -9.76 -19.45
C PHE A 505 -13.56 -10.95 -20.40
N ALA A 506 -14.55 -10.97 -21.32
CA ALA A 506 -14.91 -12.16 -22.11
C ALA A 506 -14.29 -12.26 -23.52
N MET A 507 -13.69 -11.19 -24.07
CA MET A 507 -13.05 -11.26 -25.39
C MET A 507 -11.63 -11.83 -25.32
N SER A 508 -11.53 -13.11 -24.96
CA SER A 508 -10.36 -13.95 -25.27
C SER A 508 -10.76 -15.34 -25.81
N LEU A 509 -12.04 -15.53 -26.13
CA LEU A 509 -12.56 -16.69 -26.84
C LEU A 509 -13.25 -16.22 -28.11
N LEU A 510 -12.45 -15.95 -29.15
CA LEU A 510 -12.79 -16.16 -30.56
C LEU A 510 -11.50 -16.18 -31.38
#